data_AF-A0A2E5S2T0-F1
#
_entry.id   AF-A0A2E5S2T0-F1
#
_cell.length_a   1.000
_cell.length_b   1.000
_cell.length_c   1.000
_cell.angle_alpha   90.00
_cell.angle_beta   90.00
_cell.angle_gamma   90.00
#
_symmetry.space_group_name_H-M   'P 1'
#
loop_
_entity.id
_entity.type
_entity.pdbx_description
1 polymer ?
#
loop_
_entity_poly.entity_id
_entity_poly.type
_entity_poly.pdbx_seq_one_letter_code
_entity_poly.pdbx_strand_id
1 'polypeptide(L)'
;MKRLQIFLLLFLFFGGQCAFMVKENRRLTNTLDTVVMPESTMGKILLSPIFVPVGAVSLASDAIVVHPVAVIPEALDDTYEAIWQDPEGTVIWQTFLFVPKVVFSPVFFSFDWFFRSIFDVG
;
A
#
# COMPACT_ATOMS: atom_id res chain seq x y z
N MET A 1 8.43 30.43 9.60
CA MET A 1 9.55 29.47 9.84
C MET A 1 9.11 28.20 10.57
N LYS A 2 8.49 28.27 11.77
CA LYS A 2 8.03 27.07 12.51
C LYS A 2 7.07 26.15 11.72
N ARG A 3 6.13 26.71 10.95
CA ARG A 3 5.21 25.93 10.11
C ARG A 3 5.92 25.15 8.99
N LEU A 4 6.97 25.71 8.39
CA LEU A 4 7.74 25.07 7.32
C LEU A 4 8.59 23.90 7.85
N GLN A 5 9.16 24.04 9.05
CA GLN A 5 9.90 22.96 9.72
C GLN A 5 8.99 21.79 10.11
N ILE A 6 7.76 22.06 10.54
CA ILE A 6 6.77 21.01 10.85
C ILE A 6 6.40 20.23 9.59
N PHE A 7 6.15 20.91 8.46
CA PHE A 7 5.89 20.24 7.19
C PHE A 7 7.08 19.41 6.70
N LEU A 8 8.30 19.91 6.85
CA LEU A 8 9.52 19.19 6.45
C LEU A 8 9.76 17.94 7.32
N LEU A 9 9.52 18.05 8.63
CA LEU A 9 9.61 16.93 9.56
C LEU A 9 8.54 15.87 9.30
N LEU A 10 7.30 16.28 9.02
CA LEU A 10 6.22 15.37 8.59
C LEU A 10 6.57 14.65 7.29
N PHE A 11 7.09 15.38 6.29
CA PHE A 11 7.48 14.79 5.01
C PHE A 11 8.63 13.78 5.16
N LEU A 12 9.60 14.06 6.04
CA LEU A 12 10.71 13.13 6.34
C LEU A 12 10.25 11.90 7.13
N PHE A 13 9.26 12.03 8.02
CA PHE A 13 8.73 10.92 8.80
C PHE A 13 7.90 9.95 7.94
N PHE A 14 7.13 10.48 6.98
CA PHE A 14 6.35 9.68 6.04
C PHE A 14 7.15 9.18 4.83
N GLY A 15 8.21 9.89 4.42
CA GLY A 15 8.97 9.57 3.21
C GLY A 15 9.84 8.30 3.29
N GLY A 16 10.10 7.79 4.50
CA GLY A 16 10.92 6.59 4.71
C GLY A 16 10.17 5.26 4.61
N GLN A 17 8.83 5.27 4.54
CA GLN A 17 8.00 4.07 4.60
C GLN A 17 7.05 3.95 3.42
N CYS A 18 7.39 4.52 2.25
CA CYS A 18 6.57 4.37 1.06
C CYS A 18 6.49 2.89 0.66
N ALA A 19 5.28 2.37 0.46
CA ALA A 19 5.05 0.96 0.18
C ALA A 19 5.81 0.47 -1.07
N PHE A 20 5.90 1.30 -2.11
CA PHE A 20 6.66 0.97 -3.33
C PHE A 20 8.18 0.96 -3.14
N MET A 21 8.72 1.45 -2.02
CA MET A 21 10.16 1.37 -1.74
C MET A 21 10.59 -0.02 -1.23
N VAL A 22 9.64 -0.81 -0.75
CA VAL A 22 9.84 -2.15 -0.22
C VAL A 22 9.81 -3.16 -1.37
N LYS A 23 10.75 -4.10 -1.35
CA LYS A 23 10.95 -5.02 -2.48
C LYS A 23 9.76 -5.95 -2.63
N GLU A 24 9.23 -6.42 -1.51
CA GLU A 24 8.14 -7.37 -1.40
C GLU A 24 6.85 -6.85 -2.08
N ASN A 25 6.64 -5.54 -2.06
CA ASN A 25 5.48 -4.87 -2.64
C ASN A 25 5.57 -4.65 -4.16
N ARG A 26 6.75 -4.86 -4.77
CA ARG A 26 7.00 -4.65 -6.21
C ARG A 26 6.82 -5.91 -7.04
N ARG A 27 5.60 -6.46 -7.07
CA ARG A 27 5.34 -7.77 -7.69
C ARG A 27 5.69 -7.81 -9.19
N LEU A 28 5.29 -6.81 -9.97
CA LEU A 28 5.61 -6.76 -11.40
C LEU A 28 7.10 -6.55 -11.64
N THR A 29 7.72 -5.64 -10.89
CA THR A 29 9.15 -5.32 -11.08
C THR A 29 10.02 -6.51 -10.68
N ASN A 30 9.70 -7.20 -9.58
CA ASN A 30 10.37 -8.44 -9.22
C ASN A 30 10.21 -9.52 -10.30
N THR A 31 9.05 -9.60 -10.93
CA THR A 31 8.81 -10.53 -12.05
C THR A 31 9.59 -10.11 -13.30
N LEU A 32 9.69 -8.82 -13.58
CA LEU A 32 10.49 -8.31 -14.70
C LEU A 32 11.97 -8.65 -14.51
N ASP A 33 12.49 -8.47 -13.29
CA ASP A 33 13.87 -8.81 -12.95
C ASP A 33 14.16 -10.30 -13.18
N THR A 34 13.25 -11.22 -12.86
CA THR A 34 13.49 -12.66 -13.11
C THR A 34 13.55 -13.02 -14.60
N VAL A 35 12.86 -12.29 -15.48
CA VAL A 35 12.82 -12.57 -16.92
C VAL A 35 13.99 -11.92 -17.66
N VAL A 36 14.44 -10.75 -17.21
CA VAL A 36 15.27 -9.86 -18.02
C VAL A 36 16.73 -9.80 -17.57
N MET A 37 17.04 -10.19 -16.33
CA MET A 37 18.33 -9.82 -15.72
C MET A 37 19.54 -10.45 -16.42
N PRO A 38 20.36 -9.67 -17.16
CA PRO A 38 21.52 -10.20 -17.87
C PRO A 38 22.65 -10.52 -16.89
N GLU A 39 23.35 -11.65 -17.07
CA GLU A 39 24.47 -12.04 -16.20
C GLU A 39 25.72 -11.16 -16.39
N SER A 40 25.94 -10.63 -17.61
CA SER A 40 27.11 -9.82 -17.93
C SER A 40 26.87 -8.32 -17.73
N THR A 41 27.86 -7.62 -17.18
CA THR A 41 27.84 -6.15 -16.99
C THR A 41 27.65 -5.42 -18.32
N MET A 42 28.25 -5.92 -19.40
CA MET A 42 28.09 -5.32 -20.73
C MET A 42 26.66 -5.49 -21.27
N GLY A 43 26.03 -6.64 -21.03
CA GLY A 43 24.63 -6.88 -21.39
C GLY A 43 23.68 -5.91 -20.69
N LYS A 44 23.93 -5.60 -19.42
CA LYS A 44 23.15 -4.60 -18.66
C LYS A 44 23.24 -3.20 -19.27
N ILE A 45 24.44 -2.78 -19.68
CA ILE A 45 24.65 -1.44 -20.27
C ILE A 45 23.97 -1.36 -21.65
N LEU A 46 24.17 -2.36 -22.50
CA LEU A 46 23.62 -2.36 -23.86
C LEU A 46 22.09 -2.38 -23.86
N LEU A 47 21.48 -3.11 -22.93
CA LEU A 47 20.03 -3.23 -22.84
C LEU A 47 19.39 -2.14 -21.95
N SER A 48 20.19 -1.33 -21.26
CA SER A 48 19.70 -0.25 -20.39
C SER A 48 18.76 0.75 -21.08
N PRO A 49 18.95 1.18 -22.35
CA PRO A 49 18.04 2.15 -22.97
C PRO A 49 16.61 1.63 -23.13
N ILE A 50 16.43 0.31 -23.19
CA ILE A 50 15.13 -0.35 -23.32
C ILE A 50 14.59 -0.72 -21.93
N PHE A 51 15.42 -1.30 -21.06
CA PHE A 51 14.93 -1.79 -19.77
C PHE A 51 14.78 -0.72 -18.70
N VAL A 52 15.50 0.40 -18.78
CA VAL A 52 15.27 1.54 -17.86
C VAL A 52 13.84 2.08 -17.99
N PRO A 53 13.32 2.43 -19.18
CA PRO A 53 11.94 2.90 -19.28
C PRO A 53 10.91 1.81 -18.95
N VAL A 54 11.14 0.56 -19.34
CA VAL A 54 10.23 -0.55 -19.00
C VAL A 54 10.19 -0.79 -17.49
N GLY A 55 11.33 -0.79 -16.82
CA GLY A 55 11.44 -0.91 -15.37
C GLY A 55 10.77 0.25 -14.64
N ALA A 56 10.89 1.49 -15.16
CA ALA A 56 10.20 2.65 -14.59
C ALA A 56 8.67 2.53 -14.69
N VAL A 57 8.15 2.07 -15.83
CA VAL A 57 6.70 1.82 -16.01
C VAL A 57 6.23 0.68 -15.13
N SER A 58 7.02 -0.39 -15.00
CA SER A 58 6.73 -1.50 -14.09
C SER A 58 6.63 -1.03 -12.65
N LEU A 59 7.62 -0.25 -12.18
CA LEU A 59 7.63 0.29 -10.81
C LEU A 59 6.45 1.23 -10.56
N ALA A 60 6.12 2.09 -11.53
CA ALA A 60 4.96 2.97 -11.43
C ALA A 60 3.65 2.18 -11.39
N SER A 61 3.55 1.09 -12.15
CA SER A 61 2.37 0.21 -12.15
C SER A 61 2.24 -0.52 -10.81
N ASP A 62 3.36 -0.98 -10.24
CA ASP A 62 3.38 -1.57 -8.91
C ASP A 62 2.84 -0.58 -7.87
N ALA A 63 3.32 0.66 -7.88
CA ALA A 63 2.93 1.69 -6.91
C ALA A 63 1.47 2.15 -7.04
N ILE A 64 0.95 2.29 -8.26
CA ILE A 64 -0.36 2.92 -8.51
C ILE A 64 -1.49 1.90 -8.56
N VAL A 65 -1.23 0.67 -9.01
CA VAL A 65 -2.27 -0.31 -9.30
C VAL A 65 -2.07 -1.60 -8.53
N VAL A 66 -0.92 -2.26 -8.69
CA VAL A 66 -0.75 -3.64 -8.21
C VAL A 66 -0.72 -3.69 -6.70
N HIS A 67 0.06 -2.83 -6.05
CA HIS A 67 0.14 -2.78 -4.59
C HIS A 67 -1.18 -2.34 -3.96
N PRO A 68 -1.84 -1.24 -4.40
CA PRO A 68 -3.16 -0.87 -3.87
C PRO A 68 -4.22 -1.97 -4.00
N VAL A 69 -4.21 -2.74 -5.10
CA VAL A 69 -5.15 -3.88 -5.24
C VAL A 69 -4.76 -5.04 -4.33
N ALA A 70 -3.46 -5.28 -4.14
CA ALA A 70 -2.95 -6.37 -3.33
C ALA A 70 -3.30 -6.26 -1.84
N VAL A 71 -3.40 -5.04 -1.31
CA VAL A 71 -3.68 -4.76 0.11
C VAL A 71 -5.19 -4.68 0.44
N ILE A 72 -6.08 -4.84 -0.55
CA ILE A 72 -7.54 -4.86 -0.31
C ILE A 72 -7.96 -5.93 0.70
N PRO A 73 -7.49 -7.19 0.61
CA PRO A 73 -7.92 -8.24 1.55
C PRO A 73 -7.52 -7.92 2.99
N GLU A 74 -6.30 -7.43 3.20
CA GLU A 74 -5.80 -7.04 4.52
C GLU A 74 -6.64 -5.89 5.11
N ALA A 75 -6.94 -4.87 4.32
CA ALA A 75 -7.78 -3.76 4.77
C ALA A 75 -9.23 -4.18 5.06
N LEU A 76 -9.74 -5.18 4.35
CA LEU A 76 -11.06 -5.77 4.63
C LEU A 76 -11.04 -6.53 5.95
N ASP A 77 -10.01 -7.35 6.18
CA ASP A 77 -9.83 -8.10 7.42
C ASP A 77 -9.72 -7.12 8.60
N ASP A 78 -8.87 -6.09 8.51
CA ASP A 78 -8.75 -5.06 9.56
C ASP A 78 -10.07 -4.33 9.83
N THR A 79 -10.84 -4.03 8.78
CA THR A 79 -12.18 -3.44 8.94
C THR A 79 -13.13 -4.38 9.68
N TYR A 80 -13.04 -5.67 9.38
CA TYR A 80 -13.82 -6.70 10.07
C TYR A 80 -13.40 -6.81 11.54
N GLU A 81 -12.10 -6.88 11.82
CA GLU A 81 -11.58 -6.97 13.19
C GLU A 81 -11.97 -5.73 14.02
N ALA A 82 -11.84 -4.53 13.44
CA ALA A 82 -12.06 -3.28 14.16
C ALA A 82 -13.54 -2.97 14.42
N ILE A 83 -14.45 -3.36 13.53
CA ILE A 83 -15.87 -2.94 13.57
C ILE A 83 -16.82 -4.09 13.93
N TRP A 84 -16.51 -5.29 13.45
CA TRP A 84 -17.45 -6.41 13.45
C TRP A 84 -17.08 -7.51 14.43
N GLN A 85 -15.79 -7.78 14.61
CA GLN A 85 -15.29 -8.81 15.52
C GLN A 85 -15.52 -8.43 17.00
N ASP A 86 -15.79 -9.44 17.82
CA ASP A 86 -15.97 -9.34 19.27
C ASP A 86 -16.90 -8.20 19.76
N PRO A 87 -18.19 -8.25 19.39
CA PRO A 87 -19.16 -7.23 19.78
C PRO A 87 -19.35 -7.13 21.30
N GLU A 88 -18.99 -5.98 21.88
CA GLU A 88 -19.27 -5.71 23.30
C GLU A 88 -20.75 -5.39 23.56
N GLY A 89 -21.29 -5.93 24.65
CA GLY A 89 -22.64 -5.62 25.14
C GLY A 89 -23.72 -6.64 24.77
N THR A 90 -24.98 -6.27 25.00
CA THR A 90 -26.13 -7.16 24.79
C THR A 90 -26.57 -7.19 23.33
N VAL A 91 -27.31 -8.24 22.94
CA VAL A 91 -27.87 -8.39 21.58
C VAL A 91 -28.69 -7.16 21.15
N ILE A 92 -29.49 -6.60 22.07
CA ILE A 92 -30.31 -5.41 21.79
C ILE A 92 -29.43 -4.22 21.45
N TRP A 93 -28.34 -4.02 22.20
CA TRP A 93 -27.38 -2.95 21.95
C TRP A 93 -26.68 -3.11 20.59
N GLN A 94 -26.30 -4.33 20.23
CA GLN A 94 -25.72 -4.62 18.92
C GLN A 94 -26.68 -4.35 17.76
N THR A 95 -27.98 -4.60 17.93
CA THR A 95 -29.00 -4.23 16.92
C THR A 95 -29.05 -2.72 16.68
N PHE A 96 -28.92 -1.90 17.74
CA PHE A 96 -28.85 -0.44 17.60
C PHE A 96 -27.55 0.01 16.92
N LEU A 97 -26.44 -0.67 17.18
CA LEU A 97 -25.14 -0.36 16.58
C LEU A 97 -24.96 -0.90 15.15
N PHE A 98 -25.85 -1.77 14.67
CA PHE A 98 -25.74 -2.36 13.32
C PHE A 98 -25.70 -1.28 12.23
N VAL A 99 -26.65 -0.35 12.22
CA VAL A 99 -26.71 0.71 11.19
C VAL A 99 -25.47 1.61 11.24
N PRO A 100 -25.02 2.11 12.41
CA PRO A 100 -23.73 2.79 12.53
C PRO A 100 -22.56 1.97 11.98
N LYS A 101 -22.43 0.68 12.35
CA LYS A 101 -21.33 -0.18 11.88
C LYS A 101 -21.30 -0.32 10.37
N VAL A 102 -22.45 -0.53 9.72
CA VAL A 102 -22.56 -0.60 8.25
C VAL A 102 -22.13 0.72 7.60
N VAL A 103 -22.53 1.86 8.15
CA VAL A 103 -22.19 3.18 7.60
C VAL A 103 -20.70 3.51 7.79
N PHE A 104 -20.12 3.14 8.94
CA PHE A 104 -18.71 3.40 9.23
C PHE A 104 -17.74 2.43 8.56
N SER A 105 -18.17 1.21 8.24
CA SER A 105 -17.34 0.19 7.57
C SER A 105 -16.64 0.69 6.30
N PRO A 106 -17.33 1.26 5.28
CA PRO A 106 -16.65 1.74 4.08
C PRO A 106 -15.72 2.91 4.35
N VAL A 107 -16.00 3.73 5.38
CA VAL A 107 -15.14 4.84 5.78
C VAL A 107 -13.83 4.31 6.34
N PHE A 108 -13.91 3.41 7.33
CA PHE A 108 -12.74 2.79 7.94
C PHE A 108 -11.91 2.03 6.91
N PHE A 109 -12.56 1.18 6.10
CA PHE A 109 -11.91 0.47 5.01
C PHE A 109 -11.16 1.41 4.06
N SER A 110 -11.80 2.51 3.63
CA SER A 110 -11.17 3.44 2.69
C SER A 110 -9.95 4.12 3.28
N PHE A 111 -9.99 4.45 4.58
CA PHE A 111 -8.83 5.02 5.27
C PHE A 111 -7.71 3.99 5.38
N ASP A 112 -8.00 2.80 5.90
CA ASP A 112 -7.00 1.76 6.12
C ASP A 112 -6.34 1.32 4.79
N TRP A 113 -7.17 1.01 3.78
CA TRP A 113 -6.72 0.68 2.43
C TRP A 113 -5.83 1.77 1.83
N PHE A 114 -6.20 3.05 1.99
CA PHE A 114 -5.41 4.16 1.46
C PHE A 114 -4.06 4.28 2.17
N PHE A 115 -4.03 4.11 3.50
CA PHE A 115 -2.80 4.12 4.26
C PHE A 115 -1.88 2.97 3.86
N ARG A 116 -2.38 1.72 3.77
CA ARG A 116 -1.62 0.55 3.30
C ARG A 116 -1.17 0.65 1.84
N SER A 117 -1.93 1.36 1.01
CA SER A 117 -1.59 1.60 -0.40
C SER A 117 -0.39 2.54 -0.55
N ILE A 118 -0.23 3.49 0.36
CA ILE A 118 0.85 4.50 0.30
C ILE A 118 2.04 4.09 1.17
N PHE A 119 1.77 3.53 2.34
CA PHE A 119 2.75 3.21 3.35
C PHE A 119 2.86 1.70 3.55
N ASP A 120 4.09 1.24 3.81
CA ASP A 120 4.33 -0.13 4.24
C ASP A 120 3.92 -0.25 5.71
N VAL A 121 2.65 -0.58 5.93
CA VAL A 121 2.08 -0.83 7.26
C VAL A 121 1.78 -2.33 7.32
N GLY A 122 2.80 -3.08 7.73
CA GLY A 122 2.71 -4.52 8.01
C GLY A 122 2.41 -4.78 9.49
#